data_AF-A0A814G3R9-F1
#
_entry.id   AF-A0A814G3R9-F1
#
_cell.length_a   1.000
_cell.length_b   1.000
_cell.length_c   1.000
_cell.angle_alpha   90.00
_cell.angle_beta   90.00
_cell.angle_gamma   90.00
#
_symmetry.space_group_name_H-M   'P 1'
#
loop_
_entity.id
_entity.type
_entity.pdbx_description
1 polymer ?
#
loop_
_entity_poly.entity_id
_entity_poly.type
_entity_poly.pdbx_seq_one_letter_code
_entity_poly.pdbx_strand_id
1 'polypeptide(L)'
;MDGLYSNDQDKHSFYSCSNGIAYLIQCQSNLIFNQNILACDWDNGGDNDKHCLDSNLIKFENASTYAKIPNGYHGLKWTNVYVLDTQIYPQWSESGFYSALESGTWVAFNLNGERMTISIDAPYKFSIKSFVVSSAWNDNVMLSLVSQRASTYYREASFKIEKNYSTLIELNWIDIDTITFFATTNDSRNGEVFVIDDLCLDLTTTATSTSVTTGIIHQCPSNEVLYQNHCYYLDGIGGQCAYGYSLGSETVLSRIADLFIGLNYRTAISDNCCVVTSEKYLNFGIAKLHQCNKRGPFTTVPVLNGGGCTNYTNKHPKQLTFCVSH
;
A
#
# COMPACT_ATOMS: atom_id res chain seq x y z
N MET A 1 -16.35 22.83 -30.98
CA MET A 1 -15.83 23.50 -29.77
C MET A 1 -14.34 23.29 -29.79
N ASP A 2 -13.56 24.34 -29.50
CA ASP A 2 -12.11 24.26 -29.47
C ASP A 2 -11.65 23.87 -28.06
N GLY A 3 -10.65 22.99 -27.97
CA GLY A 3 -10.17 22.48 -26.69
C GLY A 3 -9.56 21.09 -26.78
N LEU A 4 -9.12 20.58 -25.62
CA LEU A 4 -8.57 19.23 -25.46
C LEU A 4 -9.60 18.32 -24.77
N TYR A 5 -9.82 17.14 -25.33
CA TYR A 5 -10.85 16.20 -24.90
C TYR A 5 -10.29 14.79 -24.76
N SER A 6 -10.74 14.09 -23.72
CA SER A 6 -10.38 12.69 -23.45
C SER A 6 -10.79 11.77 -24.59
N ASN A 7 -9.99 10.73 -24.84
CA ASN A 7 -10.37 9.64 -25.73
C ASN A 7 -10.84 8.43 -24.91
N ASP A 8 -12.13 8.12 -24.98
CA ASP A 8 -12.74 7.01 -24.24
C ASP A 8 -12.28 5.62 -24.71
N GLN A 9 -11.70 5.52 -25.91
CA GLN A 9 -11.22 4.25 -26.48
C GLN A 9 -9.75 3.96 -26.13
N ASP A 10 -8.95 5.00 -25.93
CA ASP A 10 -7.52 4.89 -25.65
C ASP A 10 -7.06 6.04 -24.76
N LYS A 11 -6.91 5.73 -23.48
CA LYS A 11 -6.49 6.65 -22.42
C LYS A 11 -5.09 7.23 -22.64
N HIS A 12 -4.25 6.62 -23.47
CA HIS A 12 -2.93 7.12 -23.84
C HIS A 12 -2.99 8.15 -24.98
N SER A 13 -4.18 8.63 -25.31
CA SER A 13 -4.39 9.61 -26.38
C SER A 13 -5.53 10.57 -26.05
N PHE A 14 -5.57 11.69 -26.76
CA PHE A 14 -6.60 12.72 -26.60
C PHE A 14 -6.89 13.43 -27.91
N TYR A 15 -8.03 14.12 -27.98
CA TYR A 15 -8.41 14.93 -29.12
C TYR A 15 -8.08 16.40 -28.87
N SER A 16 -7.29 16.99 -29.76
CA SER A 16 -7.10 18.44 -29.87
C SER A 16 -8.01 18.97 -30.96
N CYS A 17 -8.99 19.78 -30.59
CA CYS A 17 -9.98 20.35 -31.51
C CYS A 17 -9.67 21.82 -31.78
N SER A 18 -9.55 22.19 -33.05
CA SER A 18 -9.43 23.58 -33.49
C SER A 18 -10.21 23.83 -34.78
N ASN A 19 -11.01 24.90 -34.83
CA ASN A 19 -11.85 25.26 -35.97
C ASN A 19 -12.81 24.14 -36.42
N GLY A 20 -13.26 23.31 -35.47
CA GLY A 20 -14.16 22.18 -35.75
C GLY A 20 -13.47 20.94 -36.34
N ILE A 21 -12.15 20.91 -36.43
CA ILE A 21 -11.35 19.75 -36.83
C ILE A 21 -10.72 19.13 -35.59
N ALA A 22 -10.88 17.81 -35.41
CA ALA A 22 -10.30 17.06 -34.31
C ALA A 22 -9.01 16.35 -34.76
N TYR A 23 -7.93 16.53 -34.01
CA TYR A 23 -6.65 15.86 -34.18
C TYR A 23 -6.43 14.90 -33.02
N LEU A 24 -6.21 13.62 -33.32
CA LEU A 24 -5.84 12.62 -32.31
C LEU A 24 -4.35 12.78 -31.99
N ILE A 25 -4.04 13.03 -30.71
CA ILE A 25 -2.67 13.17 -30.21
C ILE A 25 -2.38 12.03 -29.25
N GLN A 26 -1.23 11.39 -29.42
CA GLN A 26 -0.72 10.34 -28.54
C GLN A 26 0.13 10.95 -27.43
N CYS A 27 -0.05 10.47 -26.22
CA CYS A 27 0.80 10.82 -25.10
C CYS A 27 2.19 10.20 -25.26
N GLN A 28 3.21 10.87 -24.72
CA GLN A 28 4.57 10.32 -24.73
C GLN A 28 4.66 9.18 -23.71
N SER A 29 5.29 8.06 -24.07
CA SER A 29 5.44 6.89 -23.18
C SER A 29 4.08 6.32 -22.72
N ASN A 30 4.02 5.73 -21.52
CA ASN A 30 2.82 5.17 -20.90
C ASN A 30 1.94 6.23 -20.18
N LEU A 31 2.08 7.52 -20.52
CA LEU A 31 1.29 8.61 -19.94
C LEU A 31 -0.16 8.56 -20.43
N ILE A 32 -1.08 9.08 -19.63
CA ILE A 32 -2.52 9.13 -19.86
C ILE A 32 -2.95 10.59 -19.94
N PHE A 33 -3.93 10.89 -20.78
CA PHE A 33 -4.46 12.25 -20.83
C PHE A 33 -5.30 12.59 -19.59
N ASN A 34 -4.87 13.59 -18.83
CA ASN A 34 -5.55 14.08 -17.64
C ASN A 34 -6.39 15.33 -17.99
N GLN A 35 -7.71 15.14 -18.02
CA GLN A 35 -8.69 16.19 -18.36
C GLN A 35 -8.70 17.37 -17.37
N ASN A 36 -8.25 17.17 -16.12
CA ASN A 36 -8.23 18.23 -15.10
C ASN A 36 -7.12 19.26 -15.31
N ILE A 37 -6.01 18.82 -15.92
CA ILE A 37 -4.84 19.68 -16.18
C ILE A 37 -4.58 19.90 -17.68
N LEU A 38 -5.41 19.27 -18.53
CA LEU A 38 -5.35 19.38 -20.00
C LEU A 38 -3.98 18.99 -20.58
N ALA A 39 -3.35 17.96 -20.01
CA ALA A 39 -2.03 17.47 -20.42
C ALA A 39 -1.91 15.95 -20.26
N CYS A 40 -0.95 15.35 -20.96
CA CYS A 40 -0.53 13.99 -20.70
C CYS A 40 0.24 13.94 -19.39
N ASP A 41 -0.18 13.06 -18.50
CA ASP A 41 0.32 12.92 -17.15
C ASP A 41 0.29 11.45 -16.76
N TRP A 42 0.91 11.10 -15.65
CA TRP A 42 0.81 9.73 -15.15
C TRP A 42 -0.63 9.41 -14.77
N ASP A 43 -0.96 8.11 -14.67
CA ASP A 43 -2.29 7.61 -14.28
C ASP A 43 -2.62 7.97 -12.83
N ASN A 44 -2.79 9.26 -12.54
CA ASN A 44 -3.01 9.83 -11.22
C ASN A 44 -4.48 9.72 -10.79
N GLY A 45 -5.10 8.57 -11.10
CA GLY A 45 -6.38 8.16 -10.54
C GLY A 45 -6.26 7.87 -9.05
N GLY A 46 -6.16 8.94 -8.25
CA GLY A 46 -6.23 9.00 -6.79
C GLY A 46 -5.44 7.93 -6.03
N ASP A 47 -4.19 8.24 -5.63
CA ASP A 47 -3.33 7.53 -4.66
C ASP A 47 -3.73 6.07 -4.36
N ASN A 48 -3.82 5.27 -5.43
CA ASN A 48 -3.88 3.84 -5.39
C ASN A 48 -2.54 3.39 -5.94
N ASP A 49 -1.56 3.37 -5.06
CA ASP A 49 -0.24 2.83 -5.33
C ASP A 49 -0.39 1.37 -5.82
N LYS A 50 -0.32 1.20 -7.15
CA LYS A 50 -0.49 -0.08 -7.84
C LYS A 50 0.77 -0.96 -7.69
N HIS A 51 1.82 -0.48 -7.03
CA HIS A 51 3.08 -1.22 -6.88
C HIS A 51 3.12 -2.12 -5.63
N CYS A 52 2.30 -1.82 -4.61
CA CYS A 52 2.23 -2.59 -3.36
C CYS A 52 0.84 -3.20 -3.06
N LEU A 53 0.01 -3.52 -4.07
CA LEU A 53 -1.43 -3.84 -3.91
C LEU A 53 -1.81 -4.84 -2.79
N ASP A 54 -0.89 -5.71 -2.39
CA ASP A 54 -1.08 -6.69 -1.30
C ASP A 54 0.03 -6.68 -0.23
N SER A 55 0.89 -5.65 -0.20
CA SER A 55 2.03 -5.56 0.73
C SER A 55 2.06 -4.29 1.56
N ASN A 56 2.81 -4.30 2.67
CA ASN A 56 3.11 -3.05 3.36
C ASN A 56 4.02 -2.18 2.50
N LEU A 57 3.52 -1.00 2.16
CA LEU A 57 4.24 0.06 1.47
C LEU A 57 5.00 0.92 2.48
N ILE A 58 6.28 1.15 2.23
CA ILE A 58 7.14 2.05 2.99
C ILE A 58 7.56 3.19 2.06
N LYS A 59 6.94 4.37 2.27
CA LYS A 59 7.23 5.64 1.58
C LYS A 59 8.35 6.46 2.24
N PHE A 60 8.99 5.92 3.29
CA PHE A 60 10.02 6.57 4.13
C PHE A 60 9.61 7.88 4.83
N GLU A 61 8.36 8.30 4.67
CA GLU A 61 7.74 9.42 5.36
C GLU A 61 7.82 9.26 6.88
N ASN A 62 8.16 10.37 7.56
CA ASN A 62 8.31 10.43 9.02
C ASN A 62 9.30 9.42 9.61
N ALA A 63 10.21 8.85 8.80
CA ALA A 63 11.17 7.86 9.29
C ALA A 63 12.13 8.44 10.34
N SER A 64 12.51 9.71 10.21
CA SER A 64 13.33 10.40 11.19
C SER A 64 13.37 11.92 10.96
N THR A 65 13.65 12.68 12.02
CA THR A 65 14.08 14.08 11.94
C THR A 65 15.59 14.22 11.72
N TYR A 66 16.35 13.17 12.06
CA TYR A 66 17.78 13.05 11.87
C TYR A 66 18.04 12.09 10.72
N ALA A 67 18.80 12.47 9.70
CA ALA A 67 18.97 11.77 8.42
C ALA A 67 19.13 10.22 8.41
N LYS A 68 19.39 9.52 9.52
CA LYS A 68 19.48 8.05 9.60
C LYS A 68 18.14 7.42 10.03
N ILE A 69 17.71 6.34 9.37
CA ILE A 69 16.51 5.59 9.80
C ILE A 69 16.80 4.84 11.12
N PRO A 70 15.94 4.99 12.15
CA PRO A 70 16.07 4.25 13.40
C PRO A 70 15.65 2.79 13.25
N ASN A 71 16.34 1.88 13.94
CA ASN A 71 15.87 0.50 14.09
C ASN A 71 14.49 0.48 14.75
N GLY A 72 13.59 -0.37 14.26
CA GLY A 72 12.20 -0.44 14.67
C GLY A 72 11.24 0.33 13.77
N TYR A 73 11.73 1.19 12.86
CA TYR A 73 10.88 1.77 11.81
C TYR A 73 10.29 0.63 10.95
N HIS A 74 8.95 0.54 10.91
CA HIS A 74 8.19 -0.59 10.35
C HIS A 74 8.59 -1.98 10.89
N GLY A 75 9.10 -2.06 12.13
CA GLY A 75 9.48 -3.33 12.76
C GLY A 75 10.76 -3.96 12.20
N LEU A 76 11.52 -3.22 11.39
CA LEU A 76 12.75 -3.68 10.74
C LEU A 76 14.01 -3.08 11.37
N LYS A 77 15.14 -3.74 11.13
CA LYS A 77 16.47 -3.20 11.40
C LYS A 77 17.08 -2.65 10.12
N TRP A 78 17.58 -1.42 10.23
CA TRP A 78 18.09 -0.61 9.14
C TRP A 78 19.57 -0.33 9.38
N THR A 79 20.43 -0.91 8.54
CA THR A 79 21.88 -0.69 8.62
C THR A 79 22.33 0.10 7.41
N ASN A 80 22.95 1.26 7.67
CA ASN A 80 23.38 2.23 6.66
C ASN A 80 22.24 2.68 5.72
N VAL A 81 21.08 2.98 6.31
CA VAL A 81 19.92 3.50 5.58
C VAL A 81 19.61 4.89 6.13
N TYR A 82 19.64 5.86 5.24
CA TYR A 82 19.40 7.27 5.53
C TYR A 82 18.19 7.74 4.72
N VAL A 83 17.58 8.84 5.15
CA VAL A 83 16.42 9.45 4.49
C VAL A 83 16.68 10.91 4.20
N LEU A 84 16.08 11.39 3.11
CA LEU A 84 16.19 12.76 2.65
C LEU A 84 14.83 13.27 2.18
N ASP A 85 14.41 14.42 2.70
CA ASP A 85 13.30 15.19 2.17
C ASP A 85 13.77 15.98 0.94
N THR A 86 13.29 15.60 -0.23
CA THR A 86 13.66 16.25 -1.48
C THR A 86 13.27 17.72 -1.48
N GLN A 87 12.19 18.14 -0.82
CA GLN A 87 11.78 19.54 -0.81
C GLN A 87 12.76 20.47 -0.08
N ILE A 88 13.56 19.93 0.84
CA ILE A 88 14.58 20.69 1.58
C ILE A 88 15.87 20.84 0.75
N TYR A 89 16.08 20.02 -0.28
CA TYR A 89 17.29 19.99 -1.10
C TYR A 89 17.01 20.25 -2.61
N PRO A 90 16.39 21.38 -2.98
CA PRO A 90 16.07 21.73 -4.37
C PRO A 90 17.27 21.77 -5.31
N GLN A 91 18.48 22.02 -4.78
CA GLN A 91 19.72 22.00 -5.56
C GLN A 91 20.09 20.61 -6.10
N TRP A 92 19.46 19.54 -5.63
CA TRP A 92 19.68 18.17 -6.09
C TRP A 92 18.60 17.67 -7.05
N SER A 93 17.78 18.57 -7.62
CA SER A 93 16.69 18.25 -8.54
C SER A 93 17.10 17.43 -9.78
N GLU A 94 18.38 17.49 -10.17
CA GLU A 94 18.95 16.73 -11.30
C GLU A 94 19.70 15.46 -10.86
N SER A 95 19.53 15.03 -9.62
CA SER A 95 20.15 13.82 -9.07
C SER A 95 19.15 12.68 -8.96
N GLY A 96 19.67 11.47 -8.72
CA GLY A 96 18.83 10.30 -8.49
C GLY A 96 17.90 10.42 -7.28
N PHE A 97 18.18 11.32 -6.33
CA PHE A 97 17.28 11.57 -5.21
C PHE A 97 15.89 12.01 -5.66
N TYR A 98 15.82 12.81 -6.73
CA TYR A 98 14.56 13.21 -7.32
C TYR A 98 14.03 12.19 -8.32
N SER A 99 14.93 11.49 -9.04
CA SER A 99 14.50 10.48 -10.00
C SER A 99 13.90 9.24 -9.35
N ALA A 100 14.27 8.90 -8.11
CA ALA A 100 13.68 7.79 -7.37
C ALA A 100 12.40 8.16 -6.61
N LEU A 101 12.11 9.47 -6.42
CA LEU A 101 10.94 9.92 -5.67
C LEU A 101 9.67 9.58 -6.45
N GLU A 102 8.95 8.58 -5.98
CA GLU A 102 7.71 8.10 -6.58
C GLU A 102 6.51 8.56 -5.74
N SER A 103 6.67 8.64 -4.41
CA SER A 103 5.61 9.08 -3.53
C SER A 103 6.09 10.00 -2.41
N GLY A 104 5.17 10.86 -1.95
CA GLY A 104 5.46 11.81 -0.89
C GLY A 104 6.58 12.77 -1.27
N THR A 105 7.56 12.92 -0.38
CA THR A 105 8.69 13.84 -0.49
C THR A 105 10.01 13.24 -0.01
N TRP A 106 9.95 12.11 0.71
CA TRP A 106 11.11 11.48 1.34
C TRP A 106 11.55 10.24 0.59
N VAL A 107 12.86 10.11 0.41
CA VAL A 107 13.50 8.94 -0.19
C VAL A 107 14.54 8.35 0.77
N ALA A 108 14.82 7.05 0.66
CA ALA A 108 15.88 6.40 1.42
C ALA A 108 17.13 6.13 0.56
N PHE A 109 18.31 6.14 1.17
CA PHE A 109 19.58 5.95 0.46
C PHE A 109 20.68 5.36 1.34
N ASN A 110 21.73 4.83 0.73
CA ASN A 110 22.93 4.36 1.43
C ASN A 110 23.97 5.48 1.55
N LEU A 111 24.59 5.63 2.72
CA LEU A 111 25.62 6.65 2.88
C LEU A 111 26.97 6.17 2.34
N ASN A 112 27.72 7.09 1.71
CA ASN A 112 29.10 6.90 1.23
C ASN A 112 29.33 5.75 0.25
N GLY A 113 28.27 5.24 -0.41
CA GLY A 113 28.37 4.08 -1.28
C GLY A 113 28.59 2.76 -0.54
N GLU A 114 28.50 2.75 0.79
CA GLU A 114 28.61 1.53 1.58
C GLU A 114 27.38 0.64 1.41
N ARG A 115 27.49 -0.63 1.81
CA ARG A 115 26.37 -1.59 1.76
C ARG A 115 25.20 -1.10 2.61
N MET A 116 23.99 -1.28 2.11
CA MET A 116 22.75 -1.08 2.87
C MET A 116 22.21 -2.45 3.25
N THR A 117 21.73 -2.63 4.48
CA THR A 117 21.08 -3.89 4.89
C THR A 117 19.76 -3.61 5.59
N ILE A 118 18.73 -4.32 5.14
CA ILE A 118 17.43 -4.43 5.81
C ILE A 118 17.37 -5.83 6.41
N SER A 119 17.08 -5.92 7.70
CA SER A 119 17.02 -7.21 8.40
C SER A 119 15.91 -7.24 9.44
N ILE A 120 15.57 -8.45 9.90
CA ILE A 120 14.67 -8.65 11.02
C ILE A 120 15.20 -9.77 11.93
N ASP A 121 14.96 -9.66 13.23
CA ASP A 121 15.37 -10.69 14.17
C ASP A 121 14.48 -11.93 14.08
N ALA A 122 15.06 -13.09 14.38
CA ALA A 122 14.27 -14.29 14.63
C ALA A 122 13.26 -14.04 15.79
N PRO A 123 12.05 -14.64 15.75
CA PRO A 123 11.54 -15.62 14.79
C PRO A 123 10.86 -14.99 13.56
N TYR A 124 11.06 -13.70 13.30
CA TYR A 124 10.42 -13.03 12.18
C TYR A 124 11.19 -13.24 10.87
N LYS A 125 10.48 -13.05 9.78
CA LYS A 125 10.91 -13.09 8.38
C LYS A 125 10.17 -11.98 7.65
N PHE A 126 10.58 -11.70 6.42
CA PHE A 126 9.83 -10.85 5.52
C PHE A 126 9.91 -11.36 4.09
N SER A 127 8.94 -10.91 3.29
CA SER A 127 8.92 -11.07 1.84
C SER A 127 9.06 -9.71 1.20
N ILE A 128 10.04 -9.53 0.32
CA ILE A 128 10.21 -8.29 -0.44
C ILE A 128 9.61 -8.47 -1.83
N LYS A 129 8.65 -7.62 -2.18
CA LYS A 129 7.94 -7.69 -3.47
C LYS A 129 8.64 -6.81 -4.49
N SER A 130 8.73 -5.52 -4.20
CA SER A 130 9.25 -4.51 -5.12
C SER A 130 9.75 -3.28 -4.38
N PHE A 131 10.48 -2.43 -5.10
CA PHE A 131 10.84 -1.08 -4.69
C PHE A 131 11.19 -0.25 -5.92
N VAL A 132 11.06 1.07 -5.82
CA VAL A 132 11.54 2.03 -6.81
C VAL A 132 12.98 2.38 -6.47
N VAL A 133 13.85 2.52 -7.48
CA VAL A 133 15.26 2.85 -7.28
C VAL A 133 15.84 3.71 -8.40
N SER A 134 16.82 4.54 -8.07
CA SER A 134 17.73 5.20 -9.00
C SER A 134 19.16 5.18 -8.44
N SER A 135 20.15 5.53 -9.27
CA SER A 135 21.48 5.86 -8.77
C SER A 135 21.58 7.36 -8.48
N ALA A 136 22.22 7.75 -7.39
CA ALA A 136 22.23 9.15 -6.98
C ALA A 136 22.99 10.07 -7.94
N TRP A 137 24.15 9.61 -8.44
CA TRP A 137 25.13 10.51 -9.08
C TRP A 137 25.56 10.10 -10.49
N ASN A 138 25.53 8.81 -10.81
CA ASN A 138 26.12 8.27 -12.02
C ASN A 138 25.10 7.42 -12.79
N ASP A 139 25.13 7.50 -14.11
CA ASP A 139 24.41 6.56 -14.98
C ASP A 139 25.18 5.23 -15.06
N ASN A 140 24.51 4.17 -15.52
CA ASN A 140 25.05 2.83 -15.69
C ASN A 140 25.62 2.20 -14.40
N VAL A 141 24.95 2.41 -13.27
CA VAL A 141 25.31 1.79 -11.99
C VAL A 141 24.71 0.39 -11.93
N MET A 142 25.49 -0.59 -11.48
CA MET A 142 25.01 -1.94 -11.21
C MET A 142 24.61 -2.05 -9.73
N LEU A 143 23.33 -2.25 -9.46
CA LEU A 143 22.80 -2.56 -8.13
C LEU A 143 22.77 -4.08 -7.94
N SER A 144 23.55 -4.60 -7.01
CA SER A 144 23.57 -6.01 -6.62
C SER A 144 22.89 -6.22 -5.27
N LEU A 145 22.10 -7.28 -5.18
CA LEU A 145 21.34 -7.65 -4.00
C LEU A 145 21.65 -9.08 -3.59
N VAL A 146 21.82 -9.33 -2.30
CA VAL A 146 21.96 -10.67 -1.72
C VAL A 146 21.02 -10.81 -0.52
N SER A 147 20.25 -11.89 -0.48
CA SER A 147 19.35 -12.22 0.62
C SER A 147 19.83 -13.43 1.43
N GLN A 148 19.39 -13.50 2.69
CA GLN A 148 19.70 -14.61 3.59
C GLN A 148 18.46 -15.14 4.33
N ARG A 149 18.58 -16.39 4.77
CA ARG A 149 17.67 -17.11 5.67
C ARG A 149 18.47 -17.79 6.78
N ALA A 150 18.19 -17.44 8.03
CA ALA A 150 18.93 -17.84 9.22
C ALA A 150 20.45 -17.71 9.00
N SER A 151 20.90 -16.56 8.49
CA SER A 151 22.29 -16.27 8.14
C SER A 151 22.90 -17.15 7.03
N THR A 152 22.09 -17.94 6.33
CA THR A 152 22.49 -18.71 5.14
C THR A 152 22.12 -17.95 3.88
N TYR A 153 23.01 -17.91 2.90
CA TYR A 153 22.73 -17.35 1.58
C TYR A 153 21.46 -17.97 0.96
N TYR A 154 20.59 -17.14 0.37
CA TYR A 154 19.35 -17.58 -0.24
C TYR A 154 19.26 -17.25 -1.74
N ARG A 155 19.23 -15.97 -2.10
CA ARG A 155 19.11 -15.50 -3.50
C ARG A 155 19.95 -14.25 -3.73
N GLU A 156 20.33 -14.04 -4.98
CA GLU A 156 20.92 -12.80 -5.45
C GLU A 156 20.28 -12.34 -6.77
N ALA A 157 20.40 -11.05 -7.03
CA ALA A 157 20.04 -10.43 -8.30
C ALA A 157 20.91 -9.21 -8.56
N SER A 158 21.01 -8.77 -9.81
CA SER A 158 21.66 -7.51 -10.16
C SER A 158 20.91 -6.80 -11.26
N PHE A 159 20.78 -5.48 -11.11
CA PHE A 159 20.02 -4.62 -12.00
C PHE A 159 20.83 -3.40 -12.36
N LYS A 160 20.74 -2.99 -13.62
CA LYS A 160 21.30 -1.71 -14.05
C LYS A 160 20.33 -0.60 -13.68
N ILE A 161 20.81 0.41 -12.95
CA ILE A 161 20.07 1.58 -12.51
C ILE A 161 20.76 2.85 -13.01
N GLU A 162 19.97 3.91 -13.13
CA GLU A 162 20.32 5.11 -13.89
C GLU A 162 20.00 6.35 -13.06
N LYS A 163 20.71 7.46 -13.33
CA LYS A 163 20.61 8.65 -12.49
C LYS A 163 19.35 9.46 -12.79
N ASN A 164 18.97 9.50 -14.07
CA ASN A 164 17.97 10.45 -14.57
C ASN A 164 16.54 9.88 -14.66
N TYR A 165 16.32 8.63 -14.26
CA TYR A 165 14.99 8.01 -14.20
C TYR A 165 14.91 6.91 -13.16
N SER A 166 13.72 6.70 -12.61
CA SER A 166 13.42 5.58 -11.72
C SER A 166 13.43 4.25 -12.46
N THR A 167 13.74 3.19 -11.71
CA THR A 167 13.57 1.80 -12.11
C THR A 167 12.73 1.11 -11.04
N LEU A 168 11.59 0.54 -11.43
CA LEU A 168 10.84 -0.38 -10.57
C LEU A 168 11.52 -1.75 -10.62
N ILE A 169 11.95 -2.26 -9.47
CA ILE A 169 12.48 -3.61 -9.35
C ILE A 169 11.44 -4.51 -8.69
N GLU A 170 11.07 -5.59 -9.37
CA GLU A 170 10.23 -6.66 -8.82
C GLU A 170 11.10 -7.88 -8.46
N LEU A 171 11.15 -8.23 -7.18
CA LEU A 171 11.91 -9.37 -6.66
C LEU A 171 11.02 -10.57 -6.34
N ASN A 172 9.92 -10.32 -5.62
CA ASN A 172 9.04 -11.36 -5.06
C ASN A 172 9.78 -12.43 -4.25
N TRP A 173 10.80 -12.04 -3.48
CA TRP A 173 11.55 -12.95 -2.63
C TRP A 173 10.84 -13.12 -1.29
N ILE A 174 10.41 -14.35 -1.01
CA ILE A 174 9.66 -14.69 0.19
C ILE A 174 10.55 -15.26 1.29
N ASP A 175 10.10 -15.13 2.54
CA ASP A 175 10.64 -15.86 3.70
C ASP A 175 12.15 -15.66 3.88
N ILE A 176 12.63 -14.41 3.79
CA ILE A 176 14.01 -14.00 4.07
C ILE A 176 14.07 -13.26 5.42
N ASP A 177 15.24 -13.16 6.03
CA ASP A 177 15.43 -12.29 7.23
C ASP A 177 16.39 -11.15 7.00
N THR A 178 17.13 -11.18 5.89
CA THR A 178 18.13 -10.18 5.58
C THR A 178 18.16 -9.99 4.08
N ILE A 179 18.22 -8.73 3.64
CA ILE A 179 18.61 -8.36 2.29
C ILE A 179 19.66 -7.26 2.36
N THR A 180 20.74 -7.44 1.60
CA THR A 180 21.86 -6.50 1.51
C THR A 180 22.01 -6.02 0.08
N PHE A 181 22.13 -4.70 -0.07
CA PHE A 181 22.26 -4.00 -1.33
C PHE A 181 23.67 -3.43 -1.44
N PHE A 182 24.21 -3.41 -2.65
CA PHE A 182 25.48 -2.78 -2.96
C PHE A 182 25.47 -2.30 -4.41
N ALA A 183 25.86 -1.05 -4.65
CA ALA A 183 25.87 -0.46 -5.98
C ALA A 183 27.31 -0.13 -6.40
N THR A 184 27.67 -0.36 -7.67
CA THR A 184 28.99 -0.04 -8.22
C THR A 184 28.91 0.44 -9.66
N THR A 185 29.89 1.23 -10.09
CA THR A 185 30.18 1.51 -11.51
C THR A 185 31.33 0.64 -11.98
N ASN A 186 31.23 0.01 -13.16
CA ASN A 186 32.37 -0.61 -13.88
C ASN A 186 33.33 -1.49 -13.03
N ASP A 187 32.80 -2.36 -12.16
CA ASP A 187 33.59 -3.20 -11.22
C ASP A 187 34.55 -2.41 -10.30
N SER A 188 34.27 -1.12 -10.10
CA SER A 188 34.98 -0.25 -9.16
C SER A 188 34.90 -0.83 -7.74
N ARG A 189 36.00 -0.71 -6.99
CA ARG A 189 36.02 -1.03 -5.56
C ARG A 189 35.28 0.02 -4.72
N ASN A 190 35.03 1.19 -5.29
CA ASN A 190 34.27 2.25 -4.64
C ASN A 190 32.79 2.02 -4.92
N GLY A 191 32.01 1.91 -3.85
CA GLY A 191 30.57 1.78 -3.98
C GLY A 191 29.90 3.10 -4.36
N GLU A 192 28.70 2.99 -4.91
CA GLU A 192 27.87 4.10 -5.37
C GLU A 192 26.70 4.32 -4.41
N VAL A 193 26.25 5.58 -4.34
CA VAL A 193 25.01 5.90 -3.65
C VAL A 193 23.84 5.57 -4.57
N PHE A 194 22.91 4.76 -4.08
CA PHE A 194 21.62 4.48 -4.70
C PHE A 194 20.50 4.98 -3.79
N VAL A 195 19.38 5.33 -4.41
CA VAL A 195 18.22 5.92 -3.74
C VAL A 195 17.01 5.05 -4.00
N ILE A 196 16.26 4.72 -2.96
CA ILE A 196 15.03 3.92 -3.04
C ILE A 196 13.82 4.70 -2.53
N ASP A 197 12.68 4.40 -3.11
CA ASP A 197 11.36 4.83 -2.65
C ASP A 197 10.35 3.69 -2.83
N ASP A 198 9.16 3.82 -2.24
CA ASP A 198 8.04 2.90 -2.37
C ASP A 198 8.43 1.42 -2.20
N LEU A 199 9.05 1.12 -1.05
CA LEU A 199 9.47 -0.24 -0.71
C LEU A 199 8.28 -1.09 -0.26
N CYS A 200 7.96 -2.11 -1.05
CA CYS A 200 6.88 -3.06 -0.82
C CYS A 200 7.37 -4.33 -0.12
N LEU A 201 6.97 -4.57 1.12
CA LEU A 201 7.31 -5.79 1.86
C LEU A 201 6.23 -6.28 2.82
N ASP A 202 6.28 -7.58 3.14
CA ASP A 202 5.39 -8.21 4.11
C ASP A 202 6.17 -8.92 5.20
N LEU A 203 5.85 -8.63 6.45
CA LEU A 203 6.41 -9.34 7.60
C LEU A 203 5.68 -10.68 7.78
N THR A 204 6.45 -11.73 8.03
CA THR A 204 5.97 -13.07 8.37
C THR A 204 6.72 -13.58 9.59
N THR A 205 6.22 -14.64 10.21
CA THR A 205 6.89 -15.29 11.34
C THR A 205 7.17 -16.74 10.98
N THR A 206 8.34 -17.28 11.33
CA THR A 206 8.59 -18.73 11.37
C THR A 206 7.81 -19.33 12.53
N ALA A 207 6.49 -19.34 12.44
CA ALA A 207 5.70 -20.31 13.17
C ALA A 207 5.93 -21.65 12.44
N THR A 208 6.67 -22.55 13.08
CA THR A 208 6.79 -23.94 12.64
C THR A 208 5.39 -24.50 12.44
N SER A 209 5.03 -24.77 11.18
CA SER A 209 3.89 -25.60 10.84
C SER A 209 4.23 -27.06 11.17
N THR A 210 4.27 -27.40 12.46
CA THR A 210 4.00 -28.76 12.91
C THR A 210 2.57 -28.78 13.42
N SER A 211 1.67 -29.24 12.57
CA SER A 211 0.36 -29.69 12.98
C SER A 211 0.55 -30.79 14.04
N VAL A 212 0.24 -30.44 15.30
CA VAL A 212 -0.70 -31.11 16.20
C VAL A 212 -0.42 -30.69 17.66
N THR A 213 -1.42 -29.97 18.21
CA THR A 213 -1.81 -29.80 19.62
C THR A 213 -0.86 -29.11 20.61
N THR A 214 -0.96 -27.78 20.73
CA THR A 214 -1.69 -27.04 21.80
C THR A 214 -1.13 -25.60 21.91
N GLY A 215 -1.75 -24.63 21.24
CA GLY A 215 -1.27 -23.24 21.25
C GLY A 215 -2.10 -22.32 20.34
N ILE A 216 -3.26 -21.93 20.86
CA ILE A 216 -4.20 -20.86 20.48
C ILE A 216 -3.96 -20.18 19.11
N ILE A 217 -4.76 -20.57 18.12
CA ILE A 217 -5.11 -19.75 16.95
C ILE A 217 -5.62 -18.41 17.50
N HIS A 218 -5.10 -17.26 17.04
CA HIS A 218 -5.80 -15.98 17.24
C HIS A 218 -7.06 -16.03 16.39
N GLN A 219 -8.05 -16.73 16.93
CA GLN A 219 -9.32 -17.00 16.31
C GLN A 219 -10.23 -15.88 16.76
N CYS A 220 -10.69 -15.09 15.81
CA CYS A 220 -11.74 -14.16 16.09
C CYS A 220 -12.99 -14.94 16.56
N PRO A 221 -13.75 -14.39 17.52
CA PRO A 221 -14.98 -15.01 17.97
C PRO A 221 -15.93 -15.34 16.80
N SER A 222 -16.93 -16.16 17.08
CA SER A 222 -17.92 -16.54 16.06
C SER A 222 -18.56 -15.30 15.43
N ASN A 223 -18.72 -15.34 14.10
CA ASN A 223 -19.26 -14.26 13.27
C ASN A 223 -18.36 -13.02 13.15
N GLU A 224 -17.05 -13.20 13.31
CA GLU A 224 -16.06 -12.16 13.12
C GLU A 224 -15.05 -12.56 12.02
N VAL A 225 -14.54 -11.57 11.31
CA VAL A 225 -13.52 -11.70 10.27
C VAL A 225 -12.17 -11.34 10.87
N LEU A 226 -11.18 -12.22 10.74
CA LEU A 226 -9.78 -11.89 11.06
C LEU A 226 -9.15 -11.18 9.86
N TYR A 227 -8.66 -9.96 10.06
CA TYR A 227 -7.90 -9.22 9.05
C TYR A 227 -6.79 -8.43 9.74
N GLN A 228 -5.55 -8.52 9.24
CA GLN A 228 -4.40 -7.80 9.80
C GLN A 228 -4.28 -7.89 11.34
N ASN A 229 -4.49 -9.09 11.90
CA ASN A 229 -4.44 -9.39 13.34
C ASN A 229 -5.48 -8.65 14.20
N HIS A 230 -6.56 -8.15 13.60
CA HIS A 230 -7.71 -7.60 14.31
C HIS A 230 -8.97 -8.37 13.92
N CYS A 231 -9.92 -8.40 14.85
CA CYS A 231 -11.21 -9.04 14.65
C CYS A 231 -12.25 -8.00 14.30
N TYR A 232 -12.96 -8.24 13.19
CA TYR A 232 -13.96 -7.34 12.66
C TYR A 232 -15.33 -7.98 12.67
N TYR A 233 -16.36 -7.20 12.95
CA TYR A 233 -17.71 -7.72 12.92
C TYR A 233 -18.74 -6.69 12.46
N LEU A 234 -19.86 -7.21 11.97
CA LEU A 234 -21.06 -6.44 11.64
C LEU A 234 -22.15 -6.73 12.66
N ASP A 235 -22.79 -5.69 13.17
CA ASP A 235 -23.85 -5.84 14.17
C ASP A 235 -24.86 -4.69 14.17
N GLY A 236 -26.09 -4.95 14.62
CA GLY A 236 -27.16 -3.97 14.73
C GLY A 236 -27.15 -3.23 16.06
N ILE A 237 -26.10 -2.44 16.33
CA ILE A 237 -25.81 -1.86 17.65
C ILE A 237 -25.64 -0.32 17.66
N GLY A 238 -25.98 0.36 16.57
CA GLY A 238 -26.08 1.82 16.59
C GLY A 238 -24.77 2.58 16.82
N GLY A 239 -23.65 2.03 16.40
CA GLY A 239 -22.34 2.65 16.56
C GLY A 239 -21.66 2.38 17.91
N GLN A 240 -22.22 1.51 18.76
CA GLN A 240 -21.66 1.17 20.07
C GLN A 240 -20.97 -0.18 20.04
N CYS A 241 -19.70 -0.22 19.63
CA CYS A 241 -18.90 -1.45 19.63
C CYS A 241 -18.75 -2.04 21.04
N ALA A 242 -18.61 -3.37 21.10
CA ALA A 242 -18.41 -4.08 22.36
C ALA A 242 -17.10 -3.67 23.03
N TYR A 243 -16.97 -3.95 24.33
CA TYR A 243 -15.73 -3.73 25.06
C TYR A 243 -14.54 -4.43 24.36
N GLY A 244 -13.43 -3.68 24.17
CA GLY A 244 -12.27 -4.15 23.43
C GLY A 244 -12.33 -3.89 21.92
N TYR A 245 -13.36 -3.19 21.44
CA TYR A 245 -13.55 -2.85 20.03
C TYR A 245 -13.88 -1.36 19.84
N SER A 246 -13.49 -0.80 18.70
CA SER A 246 -13.84 0.54 18.22
C SER A 246 -14.51 0.48 16.85
N LEU A 247 -15.04 1.61 16.37
CA LEU A 247 -15.55 1.69 15.00
C LEU A 247 -14.43 1.43 14.00
N GLY A 248 -14.69 0.57 13.02
CA GLY A 248 -13.77 0.25 11.94
C GLY A 248 -13.86 1.27 10.80
N SER A 249 -12.77 1.38 10.04
CA SER A 249 -12.67 2.31 8.91
C SER A 249 -13.47 1.84 7.68
N GLU A 250 -14.06 2.79 6.98
CA GLU A 250 -14.67 2.64 5.65
C GLU A 250 -13.70 2.00 4.64
N THR A 251 -12.40 2.33 4.72
CA THR A 251 -11.37 1.78 3.83
C THR A 251 -11.06 0.31 4.11
N VAL A 252 -11.23 -0.13 5.36
CA VAL A 252 -11.10 -1.55 5.71
C VAL A 252 -12.37 -2.29 5.34
N LEU A 253 -13.54 -1.71 5.63
CA LEU A 253 -14.83 -2.27 5.27
C LEU A 253 -14.92 -2.55 3.76
N SER A 254 -14.45 -1.62 2.91
CA SER A 254 -14.45 -1.81 1.45
C SER A 254 -13.58 -2.98 0.98
N ARG A 255 -12.57 -3.38 1.76
CA ARG A 255 -11.64 -4.47 1.43
C ARG A 255 -12.13 -5.83 1.92
N ILE A 256 -12.76 -5.86 3.11
CA ILE A 256 -13.13 -7.11 3.78
C ILE A 256 -14.63 -7.40 3.76
N ALA A 257 -15.46 -6.54 3.14
CA ALA A 257 -16.91 -6.70 3.10
C ALA A 257 -17.33 -8.13 2.68
N ASP A 258 -16.76 -8.65 1.59
CA ASP A 258 -17.11 -9.97 1.05
C ASP A 258 -16.76 -11.13 2.00
N LEU A 259 -15.81 -10.93 2.92
CA LEU A 259 -15.45 -11.95 3.92
C LEU A 259 -16.55 -12.17 4.96
N PHE A 260 -17.54 -11.27 5.05
CA PHE A 260 -18.72 -11.45 5.88
C PHE A 260 -19.75 -12.40 5.27
N ILE A 261 -19.65 -12.74 3.98
CA ILE A 261 -20.56 -13.71 3.35
C ILE A 261 -20.48 -15.04 4.10
N GLY A 262 -21.64 -15.57 4.49
CA GLY A 262 -21.73 -16.80 5.28
C GLY A 262 -21.68 -16.61 6.80
N LEU A 263 -21.32 -15.43 7.30
CA LEU A 263 -21.32 -15.09 8.74
C LEU A 263 -22.66 -14.49 9.18
N ASN A 264 -22.94 -14.41 10.48
CA ASN A 264 -24.13 -13.72 11.01
C ASN A 264 -23.77 -12.35 11.60
N TYR A 265 -24.79 -11.59 12.02
CA TYR A 265 -24.56 -10.48 12.95
C TYR A 265 -23.92 -11.02 14.24
N ARG A 266 -23.04 -10.23 14.87
CA ARG A 266 -22.40 -10.65 16.12
C ARG A 266 -23.41 -10.94 17.22
N THR A 267 -24.41 -10.05 17.42
CA THR A 267 -25.39 -10.20 18.50
C THR A 267 -26.82 -9.82 18.10
N ALA A 268 -27.00 -8.73 17.36
CA ALA A 268 -28.28 -8.10 17.08
C ALA A 268 -28.45 -7.87 15.58
N ILE A 269 -29.61 -8.25 15.05
CA ILE A 269 -29.99 -7.94 13.67
C ILE A 269 -30.21 -6.42 13.58
N SER A 270 -29.58 -5.76 12.61
CA SER A 270 -29.81 -4.34 12.35
C SER A 270 -31.23 -4.11 11.81
N ASP A 271 -31.86 -2.98 12.13
CA ASP A 271 -33.11 -2.52 11.50
C ASP A 271 -32.90 -1.35 10.51
N ASN A 272 -31.67 -0.83 10.46
CA ASN A 272 -31.21 0.20 9.54
C ASN A 272 -29.93 -0.26 8.83
N CYS A 273 -29.97 -0.22 7.50
CA CYS A 273 -28.99 -0.83 6.60
C CYS A 273 -27.73 -0.01 6.36
N CYS A 274 -27.66 1.20 6.92
CA CYS A 274 -26.55 2.11 6.74
C CYS A 274 -25.47 1.82 7.77
N VAL A 275 -24.25 1.59 7.33
CA VAL A 275 -23.16 1.19 8.22
C VAL A 275 -22.61 2.42 8.94
N VAL A 276 -22.47 2.31 10.26
CA VAL A 276 -21.68 3.23 11.07
C VAL A 276 -20.23 2.75 11.08
N THR A 277 -19.33 3.63 10.64
CA THR A 277 -17.87 3.46 10.56
C THR A 277 -17.17 4.58 11.36
N SER A 278 -15.84 4.57 11.44
CA SER A 278 -15.07 5.65 12.10
C SER A 278 -15.09 6.97 11.32
N GLU A 279 -15.18 6.91 9.99
CA GLU A 279 -15.25 8.08 9.11
C GLU A 279 -16.69 8.49 8.79
N LYS A 280 -16.85 9.60 8.05
CA LYS A 280 -18.16 10.18 7.69
C LYS A 280 -18.24 10.60 6.22
N TYR A 281 -17.45 9.99 5.34
CA TYR A 281 -17.32 10.45 3.95
C TYR A 281 -17.93 9.47 2.95
N LEU A 282 -17.85 8.16 3.21
CA LEU A 282 -18.33 7.11 2.32
C LEU A 282 -19.55 6.41 2.91
N ASN A 283 -20.60 6.40 2.11
CA ASN A 283 -21.91 5.97 2.56
C ASN A 283 -22.13 4.48 2.31
N PHE A 284 -21.62 3.63 3.20
CA PHE A 284 -21.80 2.19 3.10
C PHE A 284 -23.19 1.74 3.56
N GLY A 285 -23.76 0.78 2.84
CA GLY A 285 -24.98 0.13 3.27
C GLY A 285 -25.22 -1.20 2.59
N ILE A 286 -26.11 -2.00 3.17
CA ILE A 286 -26.58 -3.23 2.53
C ILE A 286 -27.84 -2.89 1.72
N ALA A 287 -27.86 -3.25 0.43
CA ALA A 287 -29.03 -3.03 -0.41
C ALA A 287 -30.29 -3.70 0.18
N LYS A 288 -31.38 -2.92 0.32
CA LYS A 288 -32.60 -3.22 1.11
C LYS A 288 -33.30 -4.56 0.80
N LEU A 289 -33.05 -5.19 -0.33
CA LEU A 289 -33.71 -6.44 -0.74
C LEU A 289 -33.03 -7.72 -0.22
N HIS A 290 -31.79 -7.65 0.26
CA HIS A 290 -30.95 -8.84 0.36
C HIS A 290 -30.75 -9.35 1.78
N GLN A 291 -30.09 -8.61 2.69
CA GLN A 291 -29.63 -9.17 3.97
C GLN A 291 -29.80 -8.31 5.23
N CYS A 292 -30.02 -7.01 5.06
CA CYS A 292 -30.38 -6.10 6.14
C CYS A 292 -31.77 -6.44 6.70
N ASN A 293 -32.00 -6.26 8.01
CA ASN A 293 -33.28 -6.53 8.70
C ASN A 293 -33.71 -8.01 8.69
N LYS A 294 -32.80 -8.90 8.29
CA LYS A 294 -33.02 -10.35 8.23
C LYS A 294 -31.96 -11.06 9.06
N ARG A 295 -32.30 -12.23 9.62
CA ARG A 295 -31.28 -13.11 10.20
C ARG A 295 -30.25 -13.49 9.13
N GLY A 296 -29.00 -13.64 9.56
CA GLY A 296 -27.95 -14.21 8.73
C GLY A 296 -28.23 -15.69 8.38
N PRO A 297 -27.29 -16.34 7.68
CA PRO A 297 -25.97 -15.81 7.31
C PRO A 297 -26.05 -14.73 6.23
N PHE A 298 -25.02 -13.88 6.14
CA PHE A 298 -24.99 -12.82 5.14
C PHE A 298 -24.86 -13.43 3.74
N THR A 299 -25.83 -13.13 2.87
CA THR A 299 -25.80 -13.46 1.43
C THR A 299 -25.35 -12.26 0.58
N THR A 300 -25.38 -11.07 1.18
CA THR A 300 -24.88 -9.81 0.62
C THR A 300 -24.27 -9.00 1.72
N VAL A 301 -23.35 -8.12 1.35
CA VAL A 301 -22.48 -7.39 2.26
C VAL A 301 -22.60 -5.88 2.04
N PRO A 302 -22.08 -5.05 2.94
CA PRO A 302 -22.09 -3.61 2.74
C PRO A 302 -21.32 -3.21 1.48
N VAL A 303 -21.93 -2.37 0.66
CA VAL A 303 -21.30 -1.78 -0.52
C VAL A 303 -21.44 -0.26 -0.49
N LEU A 304 -20.56 0.43 -1.19
CA LEU A 304 -20.62 1.88 -1.31
C LEU A 304 -21.94 2.29 -1.96
N ASN A 305 -22.63 3.27 -1.36
CA ASN A 305 -23.97 3.74 -1.74
C ASN A 305 -25.06 2.66 -1.70
N GLY A 306 -24.80 1.51 -1.06
CA GLY A 306 -25.75 0.42 -0.93
C GLY A 306 -26.99 0.81 -0.13
N GLY A 307 -28.17 0.40 -0.60
CA GLY A 307 -29.42 0.57 0.14
C GLY A 307 -30.02 1.99 0.13
N GLY A 308 -29.42 2.92 -0.61
CA GLY A 308 -29.89 4.32 -0.69
C GLY A 308 -29.74 5.06 0.63
N CYS A 309 -28.65 4.79 1.34
CA CYS A 309 -28.39 5.35 2.65
C CYS A 309 -28.24 6.87 2.59
N THR A 310 -28.74 7.58 3.60
CA THR A 310 -28.55 9.04 3.77
C THR A 310 -28.30 9.43 5.23
N ASN A 311 -28.46 8.47 6.14
CA ASN A 311 -28.45 8.64 7.60
C ASN A 311 -27.37 7.78 8.28
N TYR A 312 -26.29 7.44 7.57
CA TYR A 312 -25.24 6.54 8.06
C TYR A 312 -24.52 7.08 9.32
N THR A 313 -24.58 8.39 9.58
CA THR A 313 -23.99 9.04 10.76
C THR A 313 -24.92 9.15 11.98
N ASN A 314 -26.22 8.80 11.85
CA ASN A 314 -27.24 9.11 12.87
C ASN A 314 -27.24 8.18 14.11
N LYS A 315 -26.49 7.07 14.07
CA LYS A 315 -26.35 6.12 15.20
C LYS A 315 -27.70 5.66 15.78
N HIS A 316 -28.66 5.30 14.92
CA HIS A 316 -29.94 4.76 15.39
C HIS A 316 -29.71 3.48 16.23
N PRO A 317 -30.53 3.16 17.23
CA PRO A 317 -30.24 2.10 18.22
C PRO A 317 -29.87 0.72 17.63
N LYS A 318 -30.39 0.37 16.45
CA LYS A 318 -30.07 -0.88 15.73
C LYS A 318 -29.50 -0.64 14.34
N GLN A 319 -28.81 0.47 14.16
CA GLN A 319 -28.10 0.73 12.92
C GLN A 319 -26.92 -0.23 12.77
N LEU A 320 -26.74 -0.73 11.54
CA LEU A 320 -25.62 -1.58 11.20
C LEU A 320 -24.30 -0.88 11.55
N THR A 321 -23.42 -1.57 12.25
CA THR A 321 -22.18 -1.02 12.78
C THR A 321 -21.03 -1.93 12.40
N PHE A 322 -19.93 -1.34 11.93
CA PHE A 322 -18.70 -2.04 11.65
C PHE A 322 -17.68 -1.75 12.76
N CYS A 323 -17.21 -2.82 13.42
CA CYS A 323 -16.33 -2.72 14.57
C CYS A 323 -15.03 -3.48 14.34
N VAL A 324 -13.96 -3.04 14.98
CA VAL A 324 -12.61 -3.62 14.96
C VAL A 324 -12.08 -3.77 16.37
N SER A 325 -11.38 -4.86 16.69
CA SER A 325 -10.73 -5.04 18.00
C SER A 325 -9.59 -4.03 18.19
N HIS A 326 -9.23 -3.75 19.44
CA HIS A 326 -7.94 -3.12 19.76
C HIS A 326 -6.78 -4.10 19.56
#